data_AF-A0A954UWV5-F1
#
_entry.id   AF-A0A954UWV5-F1
#
_cell.length_a   1.000
_cell.length_b   1.000
_cell.length_c   1.000
_cell.angle_alpha   90.00
_cell.angle_beta   90.00
_cell.angle_gamma   90.00
#
_symmetry.space_group_name_H-M   'P 1'
#
loop_
_entity.id
_entity.type
_entity.pdbx_description
1 polymer ?
#
loop_
_entity_poly.entity_id
_entity_poly.type
_entity_poly.pdbx_seq_one_letter_code
_entity_poly.pdbx_strand_id
1 'polypeptide(L)'
;HLEEYKKHCIDQAITILTAGHDIKCMFTTPKLLESLAYGLAEQGTSIQEIGITGIFSGGTEFTPQWTRFCVEELLGGPAEEGGVYMTPTYGNTLMGLACSKPVTAEDNYKISYYAPQPRAAVEVVDFDDHTQLVSMGGTGRVKLYTLTKEFFVPGFLERDEGEREPPYVKYPWDGVSGVRPYHAIASQTTVGVY
;
A
#
# COMPACT_ATOMS: atom_id res chain seq x y z
N HIS A 1 -8.69 -23.54 6.25
CA HIS A 1 -9.45 -22.29 6.44
C HIS A 1 -8.84 -21.09 5.71
N LEU A 2 -7.70 -20.51 6.13
CA LEU A 2 -7.16 -19.29 5.47
C LEU A 2 -6.79 -19.50 4.00
N GLU A 3 -6.05 -20.57 3.68
CA GLU A 3 -5.64 -20.87 2.29
C GLU A 3 -6.83 -21.20 1.39
N GLU A 4 -7.84 -21.91 1.91
CA GLU A 4 -9.09 -22.19 1.20
C GLU A 4 -9.88 -20.92 0.94
N TYR A 5 -9.94 -20.00 1.92
CA TYR A 5 -10.57 -18.70 1.76
C TYR A 5 -9.85 -17.86 0.70
N LYS A 6 -8.52 -17.80 0.75
CA LYS A 6 -7.71 -17.12 -0.26
C LYS A 6 -7.98 -17.68 -1.64
N LYS A 7 -7.95 -19.01 -1.80
CA LYS A 7 -8.29 -19.67 -3.07
C LYS A 7 -9.70 -19.29 -3.52
N HIS A 8 -10.69 -19.32 -2.64
CA HIS A 8 -12.05 -18.94 -2.96
C HIS A 8 -12.16 -17.51 -3.50
N CYS A 9 -11.50 -16.54 -2.86
CA CYS A 9 -11.46 -15.15 -3.34
C CYS A 9 -10.78 -15.03 -4.72
N ILE A 10 -9.70 -15.79 -4.97
CA ILE A 10 -9.03 -15.80 -6.27
C ILE A 10 -9.91 -16.42 -7.35
N ASP A 11 -10.58 -17.54 -7.06
CA ASP A 11 -11.53 -18.17 -7.99
C ASP A 11 -12.64 -17.19 -8.38
N GLN A 12 -13.16 -16.41 -7.43
CA GLN A 12 -14.14 -15.34 -7.69
C GLN A 12 -13.58 -14.24 -8.58
N ALA A 13 -12.37 -13.73 -8.28
CA ALA A 13 -11.73 -12.68 -9.05
C ALA A 13 -11.50 -13.12 -10.50
N ILE A 14 -10.96 -14.33 -10.71
CA ILE A 14 -10.73 -14.87 -12.05
C ILE A 14 -12.05 -15.08 -12.80
N THR A 15 -13.09 -15.56 -12.13
CA THR A 15 -14.42 -15.71 -12.74
C THR A 15 -14.94 -14.37 -13.28
N ILE A 16 -14.77 -13.29 -12.52
CA ILE A 16 -15.20 -11.94 -12.94
C ILE A 16 -14.32 -11.43 -14.09
N LEU A 17 -13.00 -11.58 -14.00
CA LEU A 17 -12.06 -11.09 -15.02
C LEU A 17 -12.21 -11.82 -16.36
N THR A 18 -12.63 -13.08 -16.34
CA THR A 18 -12.83 -13.90 -17.55
C THR A 18 -14.26 -13.86 -18.10
N ALA A 19 -15.19 -13.16 -17.44
CA ALA A 19 -16.60 -13.08 -17.85
C ALA A 19 -16.87 -12.13 -19.05
N GLY A 20 -15.83 -11.62 -19.71
CA GLY A 20 -15.96 -10.71 -20.85
C GLY A 20 -16.20 -9.24 -20.46
N HIS A 21 -15.89 -8.86 -19.23
CA HIS A 21 -15.88 -7.46 -18.78
C HIS A 21 -14.57 -6.77 -19.14
N ASP A 22 -14.61 -5.46 -19.42
CA ASP A 22 -13.40 -4.66 -19.69
C ASP A 22 -12.87 -4.00 -18.40
N ILE A 23 -12.36 -4.83 -17.48
CA ILE A 23 -11.84 -4.37 -16.18
C ILE A 23 -10.38 -3.94 -16.35
N LYS A 24 -10.08 -2.67 -16.04
CA LYS A 24 -8.73 -2.09 -16.17
C LYS A 24 -8.01 -1.89 -14.85
N CYS A 25 -8.75 -1.77 -13.76
CA CYS A 25 -8.19 -1.41 -12.46
C CYS A 25 -8.74 -2.31 -11.37
N MET A 26 -7.90 -2.60 -10.38
CA MET A 26 -8.32 -3.34 -9.18
C MET A 26 -7.68 -2.80 -7.90
N PHE A 27 -8.34 -3.07 -6.79
CA PHE A 27 -7.80 -2.92 -5.44
C PHE A 27 -7.48 -4.30 -4.90
N THR A 28 -6.29 -4.46 -4.32
CA THR A 28 -5.85 -5.74 -3.76
C THR A 28 -4.81 -5.52 -2.67
N THR A 29 -4.33 -6.62 -2.08
CA THR A 29 -3.23 -6.66 -1.13
C THR A 29 -2.09 -7.49 -1.70
N PRO A 30 -0.84 -7.35 -1.21
CA PRO A 30 0.31 -8.12 -1.71
C PRO A 30 0.06 -9.62 -1.89
N LYS A 31 -0.47 -10.29 -0.86
CA LYS A 31 -0.74 -11.74 -0.89
C LYS A 31 -1.80 -12.13 -1.91
N LEU A 32 -2.84 -11.31 -2.07
CA LEU A 32 -3.88 -11.56 -3.06
C LEU A 32 -3.42 -11.27 -4.47
N LEU A 33 -2.61 -10.23 -4.69
CA LEU A 33 -2.03 -9.94 -5.99
C LEU A 33 -1.16 -11.10 -6.48
N GLU A 34 -0.28 -11.59 -5.61
CA GLU A 34 0.56 -12.74 -5.91
C GLU A 34 -0.27 -13.99 -6.21
N SER A 35 -1.28 -14.28 -5.38
CA SER A 35 -2.16 -15.44 -5.59
C SER A 35 -2.99 -15.33 -6.87
N LEU A 36 -3.43 -14.12 -7.24
CA LEU A 36 -4.14 -13.86 -8.49
C LEU A 36 -3.22 -14.05 -9.70
N ALA A 37 -1.98 -13.55 -9.64
CA ALA A 37 -1.01 -13.70 -10.71
C ALA A 37 -0.72 -15.18 -11.00
N TYR A 38 -0.52 -16.00 -9.96
CA TYR A 38 -0.35 -17.45 -10.13
C TYR A 38 -1.62 -18.13 -10.66
N GLY A 39 -2.79 -17.79 -10.14
CA GLY A 39 -4.05 -18.36 -10.62
C GLY A 39 -4.36 -18.03 -12.08
N LEU A 40 -4.00 -16.83 -12.55
CA LEU A 40 -4.08 -16.44 -13.96
C LEU A 40 -3.06 -17.22 -14.81
N ALA A 41 -1.83 -17.37 -14.32
CA ALA A 41 -0.78 -18.13 -15.01
C ALA A 41 -1.19 -19.60 -15.19
N GLU A 42 -1.87 -20.21 -14.21
CA GLU A 42 -2.46 -21.55 -14.33
C GLU A 42 -3.53 -21.64 -15.43
N GLN A 43 -4.21 -20.53 -15.75
CA GLN A 43 -5.14 -20.43 -16.88
C GLN A 43 -4.47 -20.03 -18.20
N GLY A 44 -3.13 -19.87 -18.22
CA GLY A 44 -2.38 -19.51 -19.42
C GLY A 44 -2.50 -18.04 -19.80
N THR A 45 -2.76 -17.16 -18.83
CA THR A 45 -2.80 -15.69 -19.01
C THR A 45 -2.04 -14.99 -17.89
N SER A 46 -1.83 -13.69 -18.03
CA SER A 46 -1.18 -12.83 -17.03
C SER A 46 -2.09 -11.67 -16.59
N ILE A 47 -1.63 -10.88 -15.61
CA ILE A 47 -2.31 -9.67 -15.14
C ILE A 47 -2.50 -8.66 -16.30
N GLN A 48 -1.49 -8.56 -17.16
CA GLN A 48 -1.45 -7.70 -18.33
C GLN A 48 -2.42 -8.20 -19.41
N GLU A 49 -2.32 -9.49 -19.75
CA GLU A 49 -3.10 -10.10 -20.83
C GLU A 49 -4.59 -10.16 -20.51
N ILE A 50 -4.97 -10.31 -19.22
CA ILE A 50 -6.38 -10.23 -18.80
C ILE A 50 -6.92 -8.79 -18.83
N GLY A 51 -6.06 -7.80 -19.06
CA GLY A 51 -6.43 -6.41 -19.36
C GLY A 51 -6.30 -5.42 -18.20
N ILE A 52 -5.73 -5.81 -17.06
CA ILE A 52 -5.44 -4.89 -15.95
C ILE A 52 -4.28 -3.98 -16.35
N THR A 53 -4.42 -2.68 -16.10
CA THR A 53 -3.40 -1.66 -16.33
C THR A 53 -3.09 -0.86 -15.06
N GLY A 54 -3.95 -0.94 -14.03
CA GLY A 54 -3.80 -0.20 -12.79
C GLY A 54 -4.11 -1.03 -11.55
N ILE A 55 -3.24 -0.97 -10.55
CA ILE A 55 -3.42 -1.69 -9.28
C ILE A 55 -3.22 -0.74 -8.11
N PHE A 56 -4.26 -0.60 -7.29
CA PHE A 56 -4.14 -0.02 -5.96
C PHE A 56 -3.81 -1.15 -4.99
N SER A 57 -2.58 -1.18 -4.51
CA SER A 57 -2.12 -2.23 -3.61
C SER A 57 -2.07 -1.67 -2.19
N GLY A 58 -2.99 -2.13 -1.34
CA GLY A 58 -3.13 -1.69 0.05
C GLY A 58 -2.54 -2.68 1.06
N GLY A 59 -2.42 -2.22 2.30
CA GLY A 59 -1.91 -3.02 3.42
C GLY A 59 -0.48 -2.64 3.83
N THR A 60 -0.02 -3.23 4.94
CA THR A 60 1.27 -2.91 5.57
C THR A 60 2.26 -4.09 5.45
N GLU A 61 1.99 -5.04 4.56
CA GLU A 61 2.79 -6.26 4.37
C GLU A 61 3.86 -6.12 3.30
N PHE A 62 4.01 -4.93 2.72
CA PHE A 62 5.01 -4.67 1.69
C PHE A 62 6.42 -4.76 2.28
N THR A 63 7.28 -5.51 1.61
CA THR A 63 8.73 -5.43 1.79
C THR A 63 9.36 -4.92 0.49
N PRO A 64 10.54 -4.28 0.54
CA PRO A 64 11.28 -3.90 -0.67
C PRO A 64 11.51 -5.10 -1.61
N GLN A 65 11.85 -6.26 -1.04
CA GLN A 65 12.06 -7.48 -1.81
C GLN A 65 10.78 -7.98 -2.49
N TRP A 66 9.66 -8.00 -1.78
CA TRP A 66 8.39 -8.41 -2.38
C TRP A 66 7.96 -7.41 -3.46
N THR A 67 8.16 -6.12 -3.21
CA THR A 67 7.79 -5.06 -4.16
C THR A 67 8.62 -5.16 -5.44
N ARG A 68 9.92 -5.44 -5.30
CA ARG A 68 10.80 -5.78 -6.43
C ARG A 68 10.27 -6.97 -7.23
N PHE A 69 10.03 -8.09 -6.56
CA PHE A 69 9.52 -9.31 -7.20
C PHE A 69 8.19 -9.04 -7.93
N CYS A 70 7.27 -8.34 -7.29
CA CYS A 70 5.99 -8.00 -7.90
C CYS A 70 6.18 -7.17 -9.17
N VAL A 71 6.99 -6.10 -9.13
CA VAL A 71 7.24 -5.25 -10.29
C VAL A 71 7.97 -6.00 -11.39
N GLU A 72 9.11 -6.63 -11.09
CA GLU A 72 9.98 -7.27 -12.09
C GLU A 72 9.35 -8.55 -12.67
N GLU A 73 8.74 -9.40 -11.84
CA GLU A 73 8.33 -10.75 -12.26
C GLU A 73 6.81 -10.87 -12.50
N LEU A 74 5.97 -10.25 -11.67
CA LEU A 74 4.51 -10.38 -11.82
C LEU A 74 3.92 -9.35 -12.79
N LEU A 75 4.47 -8.13 -12.78
CA LEU A 75 3.97 -7.00 -13.55
C LEU A 75 4.79 -6.70 -14.81
N GLY A 76 5.83 -7.49 -15.09
CA GLY A 76 6.59 -7.42 -16.34
C GLY A 76 7.50 -6.18 -16.43
N GLY A 77 7.96 -5.69 -15.29
CA GLY A 77 8.84 -4.52 -15.17
C GLY A 77 8.11 -3.23 -14.77
N PRO A 78 8.78 -2.07 -14.94
CA PRO A 78 8.17 -0.75 -14.75
C PRO A 78 6.91 -0.58 -15.60
N ALA A 79 6.01 0.31 -15.21
CA ALA A 79 4.73 0.49 -15.88
C ALA A 79 4.87 0.88 -17.37
N GLU A 80 5.96 1.56 -17.73
CA GLU A 80 6.32 1.94 -19.08
C GLU A 80 6.68 0.74 -19.98
N GLU A 81 7.09 -0.38 -19.37
CA GLU A 81 7.49 -1.62 -20.05
C GLU A 81 6.40 -2.68 -19.93
N GLY A 82 5.96 -3.00 -18.70
CA GLY A 82 4.99 -4.05 -18.40
C GLY A 82 3.52 -3.63 -18.57
N GLY A 83 3.24 -2.34 -18.75
CA GLY A 83 1.89 -1.81 -18.98
C GLY A 83 0.98 -1.78 -17.76
N VAL A 84 1.46 -2.20 -16.58
CA VAL A 84 0.70 -2.20 -15.33
C VAL A 84 1.31 -1.23 -14.33
N TYR A 85 0.54 -0.20 -13.98
CA TYR A 85 0.92 0.73 -12.92
C TYR A 85 0.38 0.26 -11.57
N MET A 86 1.28 -0.21 -10.70
CA MET A 86 0.97 -0.45 -9.30
C MET A 86 1.26 0.81 -8.47
N THR A 87 0.24 1.30 -7.76
CA THR A 87 0.39 2.32 -6.73
C THR A 87 0.18 1.69 -5.36
N PRO A 88 1.24 1.50 -4.57
CA PRO A 88 1.09 1.23 -3.15
C PRO A 88 0.32 2.36 -2.48
N THR A 89 -0.61 2.00 -1.61
CA THR A 89 -1.41 2.97 -0.86
C THR A 89 -1.47 2.62 0.61
N TYR A 90 -1.18 3.61 1.45
CA TYR A 90 -1.44 3.56 2.88
C TYR A 90 -2.70 4.38 3.18
N GLY A 91 -3.66 3.83 3.92
CA GLY A 91 -4.93 4.51 4.07
C GLY A 91 -5.85 3.91 5.10
N ASN A 92 -6.75 4.76 5.59
CA ASN A 92 -7.86 4.38 6.45
C ASN A 92 -9.02 5.35 6.22
N THR A 93 -10.16 5.09 6.87
CA THR A 93 -11.38 5.89 6.73
C THR A 93 -11.20 7.37 7.08
N LEU A 94 -10.29 7.69 8.01
CA LEU A 94 -10.06 9.07 8.46
C LEU A 94 -9.21 9.83 7.42
N MET A 95 -8.15 9.22 6.90
CA MET A 95 -7.20 9.85 5.98
C MET A 95 -7.66 9.83 4.51
N GLY A 96 -8.33 8.77 4.08
CA GLY A 96 -8.39 8.38 2.67
C GLY A 96 -7.12 7.60 2.28
N LEU A 97 -6.63 7.80 1.06
CA LEU A 97 -5.44 7.10 0.54
C LEU A 97 -4.25 8.05 0.44
N ALA A 98 -3.15 7.72 1.12
CA ALA A 98 -1.83 8.26 0.91
C ALA A 98 -1.14 7.46 -0.20
N CYS A 99 -0.86 8.12 -1.33
CA CYS A 99 -0.12 7.51 -2.44
C CYS A 99 1.38 7.51 -2.14
N SER A 100 2.09 6.58 -2.75
CA SER A 100 3.55 6.60 -2.73
C SER A 100 4.14 7.53 -3.78
N LYS A 101 5.41 7.94 -3.59
CA LYS A 101 6.25 8.34 -4.74
C LYS A 101 6.44 7.13 -5.68
N PRO A 102 6.88 7.34 -6.95
CA PRO A 102 7.22 6.24 -7.84
C PRO A 102 8.20 5.27 -7.15
N VAL A 103 7.90 3.97 -7.25
CA VAL A 103 8.75 2.91 -6.69
C VAL A 103 9.68 2.44 -7.79
N THR A 104 10.99 2.61 -7.59
CA THR A 104 12.00 2.33 -8.62
C THR A 104 13.12 1.45 -8.07
N ALA A 105 13.88 0.84 -8.97
CA ALA A 105 15.08 0.08 -8.63
C ALA A 105 16.15 0.97 -7.95
N GLU A 106 16.27 2.24 -8.35
CA GLU A 106 17.22 3.20 -7.76
C GLU A 106 16.93 3.45 -6.27
N ASP A 107 15.65 3.47 -5.89
CA ASP A 107 15.20 3.60 -4.51
C ASP A 107 15.10 2.25 -3.77
N ASN A 108 15.72 1.19 -4.31
CA ASN A 108 15.66 -0.18 -3.80
C ASN A 108 14.24 -0.68 -3.57
N TYR A 109 13.27 -0.26 -4.39
CA TYR A 109 11.85 -0.61 -4.26
C TYR A 109 11.23 -0.22 -2.90
N LYS A 110 11.83 0.74 -2.19
CA LYS A 110 11.28 1.30 -0.96
C LYS A 110 10.01 2.08 -1.27
N ILE A 111 8.98 1.87 -0.46
CA ILE A 111 7.72 2.59 -0.55
C ILE A 111 7.67 3.68 0.52
N SER A 112 7.51 4.93 0.08
CA SER A 112 7.30 6.10 0.95
C SER A 112 5.96 6.72 0.61
N TYR A 113 5.05 6.78 1.59
CA TYR A 113 3.69 7.27 1.47
C TYR A 113 3.58 8.72 1.91
N TYR A 114 2.73 9.49 1.22
CA TYR A 114 2.51 10.90 1.51
C TYR A 114 1.02 11.18 1.70
N ALA A 115 0.65 11.67 2.90
CA ALA A 115 -0.73 11.97 3.23
C ALA A 115 -1.32 13.02 2.25
N PRO A 116 -2.61 12.92 1.90
CA PRO A 116 -3.23 13.82 0.93
C PRO A 116 -3.54 15.19 1.54
N GLN A 117 -2.52 16.03 1.70
CA GLN A 117 -2.71 17.40 2.17
C GLN A 117 -3.45 18.25 1.13
N PRO A 118 -4.32 19.19 1.55
CA PRO A 118 -4.58 19.60 2.94
C PRO A 118 -5.69 18.80 3.65
N ARG A 119 -6.30 17.80 3.00
CA ARG A 119 -7.39 17.00 3.58
C ARG A 119 -6.93 16.23 4.82
N ALA A 120 -5.75 15.64 4.76
CA ALA A 120 -5.15 14.91 5.87
C ALA A 120 -3.64 15.13 5.90
N ALA A 121 -3.10 15.19 7.11
CA ALA A 121 -1.66 15.31 7.37
C ALA A 121 -1.22 14.20 8.32
N VAL A 122 0.02 13.74 8.15
CA VAL A 122 0.61 12.71 8.99
C VAL A 122 1.93 13.24 9.55
N GLU A 123 2.16 12.93 10.81
CA GLU A 123 3.44 13.10 11.49
C GLU A 123 3.95 11.73 11.96
N VAL A 124 5.27 11.56 12.00
CA VAL A 124 5.90 10.43 12.69
C VAL A 124 6.47 10.97 13.99
N VAL A 125 5.89 10.54 15.11
CA VAL A 125 6.19 11.07 16.44
C VAL A 125 6.92 10.06 17.30
N ASP A 126 7.67 10.55 18.29
CA ASP A 126 8.35 9.72 19.29
C ASP A 126 7.37 8.77 19.98
N PHE A 127 7.81 7.58 20.42
CA PHE A 127 6.90 6.59 20.99
C PHE A 127 6.38 6.97 22.37
N ASP A 128 7.18 7.68 23.17
CA ASP A 128 6.87 8.06 24.55
C ASP A 128 6.33 9.50 24.62
N ASP A 129 6.83 10.41 23.78
CA ASP A 129 6.36 11.80 23.68
C ASP A 129 5.77 12.13 22.30
N HIS A 130 4.44 11.94 22.15
CA HIS A 130 3.71 12.19 20.90
C HIS A 130 3.60 13.68 20.50
N THR A 131 4.24 14.59 21.24
CA THR A 131 4.39 16.01 20.87
C THR A 131 5.67 16.28 20.08
N GLN A 132 6.61 15.34 20.07
CA GLN A 132 7.89 15.47 19.39
C GLN A 132 7.89 14.65 18.09
N LEU A 133 8.33 15.29 17.00
CA LEU A 133 8.63 14.57 15.77
C LEU A 133 9.94 13.81 15.91
N VAL A 134 10.00 12.60 15.35
CA VAL A 134 11.29 11.91 15.21
C VAL A 134 12.15 12.61 14.15
N SER A 135 13.47 12.42 14.19
CA SER A 135 14.37 12.92 13.14
C SER A 135 14.05 12.29 11.78
N MET A 136 14.54 12.90 10.69
CA MET A 136 14.43 12.28 9.35
C MET A 136 15.10 10.91 9.33
N GLY A 137 14.41 9.91 8.78
CA GLY A 137 14.79 8.49 8.82
C GLY A 137 14.60 7.82 10.19
N GLY A 138 14.16 8.56 11.22
CA GLY A 138 13.83 8.03 12.53
C GLY A 138 12.51 7.26 12.51
N THR A 139 12.41 6.24 13.35
CA THR A 139 11.21 5.42 13.51
C THR A 139 10.34 5.95 14.63
N GLY A 140 9.05 6.08 14.39
CA GLY A 140 8.07 6.50 15.39
C GLY A 140 6.66 6.06 15.07
N ARG A 141 5.70 6.48 15.92
CA ARG A 141 4.29 6.19 15.70
C ARG A 141 3.68 7.18 14.71
N VAL A 142 2.80 6.68 13.85
CA VAL A 142 2.07 7.53 12.90
C VAL A 142 0.96 8.29 13.63
N LYS A 143 0.93 9.62 13.46
CA LYS A 143 -0.09 10.51 14.03
C LYS A 143 -0.83 11.22 12.90
N LEU A 144 -2.12 10.96 12.80
CA LEU A 144 -3.00 11.46 11.74
C LEU A 144 -3.78 12.70 12.18
N TYR A 145 -3.83 13.68 11.29
CA TYR A 145 -4.74 14.81 11.34
C TYR A 145 -5.67 14.74 10.14
N THR A 146 -6.97 14.89 10.36
CA THR A 146 -7.95 15.02 9.27
C THR A 146 -8.62 16.36 9.39
N LEU A 147 -8.65 17.13 8.30
CA LEU A 147 -9.25 18.44 8.23
C LEU A 147 -10.06 18.58 6.94
N THR A 148 -11.37 18.41 7.06
CA THR A 148 -12.34 18.72 6.00
C THR A 148 -13.33 19.77 6.49
N LYS A 149 -14.23 20.24 5.62
CA LYS A 149 -15.26 21.20 6.01
C LYS A 149 -16.23 20.63 7.05
N GLU A 150 -16.44 19.31 7.01
CA GLU A 150 -17.44 18.58 7.78
C GLU A 150 -16.84 17.90 9.01
N PHE A 151 -15.52 17.70 9.07
CA PHE A 151 -14.89 16.82 10.05
C PHE A 151 -13.47 17.26 10.41
N PHE A 152 -13.15 17.18 11.70
CA PHE A 152 -11.83 17.49 12.24
C PHE A 152 -11.37 16.43 13.23
N VAL A 153 -10.21 15.84 12.97
CA VAL A 153 -9.50 14.93 13.89
C VAL A 153 -8.14 15.53 14.21
N PRO A 154 -7.93 16.02 15.44
CA PRO A 154 -6.66 16.58 15.87
C PRO A 154 -5.72 15.51 16.42
N GLY A 155 -4.84 14.97 15.58
CA GLY A 155 -3.69 14.19 16.04
C GLY A 155 -4.03 12.82 16.62
N PHE A 156 -4.83 12.04 15.89
CA PHE A 156 -5.15 10.65 16.21
C PHE A 156 -3.93 9.76 16.04
N LEU A 157 -3.59 9.00 17.07
CA LEU A 157 -2.48 8.06 17.00
C LEU A 157 -2.92 6.77 16.29
N GLU A 158 -2.36 6.55 15.11
CA GLU A 158 -2.64 5.36 14.31
C GLU A 158 -2.20 4.08 15.00
N ARG A 159 -2.65 2.95 14.47
CA ARG A 159 -2.17 1.63 14.90
C ARG A 159 -0.90 1.18 14.19
N ASP A 160 -0.27 2.11 13.49
CA ASP A 160 0.92 1.86 12.69
C ASP A 160 2.10 2.71 13.17
N GLU A 161 3.29 2.20 12.91
CA GLU A 161 4.57 2.89 13.05
C GLU A 161 5.32 2.86 11.70
N GLY A 162 6.31 3.73 11.55
CA GLY A 162 7.13 3.79 10.34
C GLY A 162 8.28 4.76 10.48
N GLU A 163 9.06 4.92 9.41
CA GLU A 163 10.15 5.88 9.35
C GLU A 163 9.70 7.20 8.74
N ARG A 164 10.17 8.32 9.29
CA ARG A 164 9.91 9.66 8.75
C ARG A 164 10.70 9.89 7.46
N GLU A 165 9.98 10.21 6.38
CA GLU A 165 10.57 10.42 5.06
C GLU A 165 10.64 11.90 4.68
N PRO A 166 11.66 12.31 3.91
CA PRO A 166 11.74 13.67 3.42
C PRO A 166 10.64 13.97 2.37
N PRO A 167 10.34 15.25 2.15
CA PRO A 167 9.46 15.69 1.08
C PRO A 167 9.87 15.18 -0.31
N TYR A 168 8.88 15.01 -1.18
CA TYR A 168 9.05 14.67 -2.58
C TYR A 168 8.51 15.81 -3.46
N VAL A 169 9.02 15.99 -4.69
CA VAL A 169 8.65 17.13 -5.56
C VAL A 169 7.12 17.28 -5.72
N LYS A 170 6.40 16.16 -5.86
CA LYS A 170 4.92 16.15 -5.96
C LYS A 170 4.22 16.28 -4.60
N TYR A 171 4.90 15.91 -3.52
CA TYR A 171 4.41 15.89 -2.15
C TYR A 171 5.37 16.71 -1.27
N PRO A 172 5.31 18.05 -1.30
CA PRO A 172 6.28 18.94 -0.65
C PRO A 172 6.11 19.00 0.89
N TRP A 173 5.87 17.85 1.51
CA TRP A 173 5.75 17.63 2.96
C TRP A 173 6.28 16.23 3.29
N ASP A 174 6.52 15.99 4.57
CA ASP A 174 7.10 14.73 5.03
C ASP A 174 6.21 13.53 4.75
N GLY A 175 6.85 12.39 4.47
CA GLY A 175 6.18 11.12 4.26
C GLY A 175 6.43 10.13 5.39
N VAL A 176 5.92 8.91 5.20
CA VAL A 176 6.22 7.76 6.05
C VAL A 176 6.56 6.54 5.20
N SER A 177 7.62 5.82 5.54
CA SER A 177 7.95 4.52 4.94
C SER A 177 7.89 3.39 5.97
N GLY A 178 8.05 2.16 5.49
CA GLY A 178 8.16 0.98 6.36
C GLY A 178 6.95 0.77 7.27
N VAL A 179 5.79 1.27 6.84
CA VAL A 179 4.54 1.24 7.62
C VAL A 179 4.23 -0.19 8.03
N ARG A 180 4.08 -0.40 9.34
CA ARG A 180 3.86 -1.71 9.96
C ARG A 180 3.02 -1.55 11.23
N PRO A 181 2.37 -2.63 11.71
CA PRO A 181 1.62 -2.57 12.96
C PRO A 181 2.49 -2.07 14.11
N TYR A 182 1.94 -1.17 14.91
CA TYR A 182 2.61 -0.60 16.06
C TYR A 182 3.00 -1.71 17.06
N HIS A 183 4.28 -1.80 17.39
CA HIS A 183 4.84 -2.96 18.09
C HIS A 183 4.18 -3.25 19.45
N ALA A 184 3.67 -2.23 20.15
CA ALA A 184 3.01 -2.41 21.45
C ALA A 184 1.64 -3.12 21.37
N ILE A 185 1.03 -3.19 20.18
CA ILE A 185 -0.29 -3.82 19.95
C ILE A 185 -0.26 -4.89 18.85
N ALA A 186 0.89 -5.10 18.21
CA ALA A 186 1.06 -6.04 17.10
C ALA A 186 0.75 -7.50 17.47
N SER A 187 0.98 -7.92 18.72
CA SER A 187 0.68 -9.28 19.18
C SER A 187 -0.81 -9.60 19.24
N GLN A 188 -1.68 -8.59 19.14
CA GLN A 188 -3.14 -8.73 19.19
C GLN A 188 -3.80 -8.68 17.81
N THR A 189 -3.04 -8.47 16.73
CA THR A 189 -3.59 -8.25 15.39
C THR A 189 -3.16 -9.34 14.41
N THR A 190 -4.14 -10.01 13.79
CA THR A 190 -3.89 -10.83 12.60
C THR A 190 -3.83 -9.90 11.40
N VAL A 191 -2.67 -9.79 10.77
CA VAL A 191 -2.55 -9.13 9.46
C VAL A 191 -3.06 -10.12 8.41
N GLY A 192 -4.08 -9.73 7.66
CA GLY A 192 -4.86 -10.65 6.85
C GLY A 192 -5.46 -10.03 5.61
N VAL A 193 -6.03 -10.89 4.79
CA VAL A 193 -6.70 -10.58 3.53
C VAL A 193 -7.95 -9.75 3.82
N TYR A 194 -7.94 -8.48 3.44
CA TYR A 194 -9.10 -7.57 3.47
C TYR A 194 -9.79 -7.51 2.11
#